data_AF-A6BIF7-F1
#
_entry.id   AF-A6BIF7-F1
#
_cell.length_a   1.000
_cell.length_b   1.000
_cell.length_c   1.000
_cell.angle_alpha   90.00
_cell.angle_beta   90.00
_cell.angle_gamma   90.00
#
_symmetry.space_group_name_H-M   'P 1'
#
loop_
_entity.id
_entity.type
_entity.pdbx_description
1 polymer ?
#
loop_
_entity_poly.entity_id
_entity_poly.type
_entity_poly.pdbx_seq_one_letter_code
_entity_poly.pdbx_strand_id
1 'polypeptide(L)'
;MIMFDGLKVAKNNKMLCEKWMNQCPVIFLSFKDVDGRTFENAFELLKFTIAQFCDAHAWLENSEKVTDAQKEIFKRLKNGTASMIDVQTLL
;
A
#
# COMPACT_ATOMS: atom_id res chain seq x y z
N MET A 1 -11.76 -4.23 -27.28
CA MET A 1 -12.44 -2.92 -27.34
C MET A 1 -11.66 -1.96 -26.45
N ILE A 2 -11.14 -0.85 -27.00
CA ILE A 2 -10.34 0.12 -26.22
C ILE A 2 -11.32 1.01 -25.45
N MET A 3 -11.11 1.17 -24.14
CA MET A 3 -11.87 2.11 -23.31
C MET A 3 -11.72 3.52 -23.92
N PHE A 4 -12.84 4.21 -24.18
CA PHE A 4 -12.90 5.57 -24.76
C PHE A 4 -12.68 5.74 -26.28
N ASP A 5 -12.84 4.68 -27.08
CA ASP A 5 -12.76 4.79 -28.54
C ASP A 5 -13.71 5.87 -29.12
N GLY A 6 -13.23 6.65 -30.09
CA GLY A 6 -13.95 7.77 -30.71
C GLY A 6 -13.94 9.10 -29.94
N LEU A 7 -13.50 9.14 -28.68
CA LEU A 7 -13.43 10.37 -27.89
C LEU A 7 -12.11 11.14 -28.11
N LYS A 8 -12.12 12.47 -27.93
CA LYS A 8 -10.90 13.31 -28.03
C LYS A 8 -9.78 12.83 -27.11
N VAL A 9 -10.13 12.30 -25.94
CA VAL A 9 -9.20 11.72 -24.98
C VAL A 9 -8.42 10.53 -25.58
N ALA A 10 -8.99 9.76 -26.52
CA ALA A 10 -8.31 8.62 -27.14
C ALA A 10 -7.34 9.02 -28.26
N LYS A 11 -7.53 10.17 -28.93
CA LYS A 11 -6.75 10.56 -30.13
C LYS A 11 -5.26 10.75 -29.86
N ASN A 12 -4.86 11.16 -28.66
CA ASN A 12 -3.46 11.41 -28.29
C ASN A 12 -2.96 10.53 -27.11
N ASN A 13 -3.80 9.63 -26.57
CA ASN A 13 -3.46 8.88 -25.36
C ASN A 13 -2.81 7.53 -25.59
N LYS A 14 -2.78 6.99 -26.81
CA LYS A 14 -2.23 5.63 -27.04
C LYS A 14 -0.79 5.50 -26.53
N MET A 15 0.09 6.43 -26.90
CA MET A 15 1.49 6.46 -26.43
C MET A 15 1.59 6.68 -24.92
N LEU A 16 0.71 7.51 -24.32
CA LEU A 16 0.70 7.76 -22.89
C LEU A 16 0.24 6.54 -22.10
N CYS A 17 -0.81 5.86 -22.55
CA CYS A 17 -1.31 4.64 -21.93
C CYS A 17 -0.28 3.51 -22.05
N GLU A 18 0.30 3.29 -23.22
CA GLU A 18 1.37 2.29 -23.40
C GLU A 18 2.59 2.57 -22.53
N LYS A 19 2.97 3.85 -22.37
CA LYS A 19 4.15 4.23 -21.60
C LYS A 19 3.93 4.21 -20.09
N TRP A 20 2.71 4.42 -19.59
CA TRP A 20 2.47 4.68 -18.18
C TRP A 20 1.38 3.83 -17.52
N MET A 21 0.37 3.38 -18.26
CA MET A 21 -0.74 2.61 -17.69
C MET A 21 -0.27 1.22 -17.28
N ASN A 22 -0.48 0.87 -16.02
CA ASN A 22 -0.12 -0.43 -15.43
C ASN A 22 1.38 -0.83 -15.55
N GLN A 23 2.28 0.14 -15.79
CA GLN A 23 3.72 -0.14 -15.88
C GLN A 23 4.41 -0.29 -14.52
N CYS A 24 3.77 0.21 -13.47
CA CYS A 24 4.21 0.05 -12.09
C CYS A 24 3.14 -0.70 -11.29
N PRO A 25 3.53 -1.61 -10.39
CA PRO A 25 2.59 -2.22 -9.46
C PRO A 25 1.96 -1.12 -8.60
N VAL A 26 0.64 -1.01 -8.64
CA VAL A 26 -0.12 -0.09 -7.79
C VAL A 26 -0.44 -0.82 -6.50
N ILE A 27 0.06 -0.27 -5.40
CA ILE A 27 -0.25 -0.72 -4.06
C ILE A 27 -1.41 0.12 -3.55
N PHE A 28 -2.55 -0.52 -3.26
CA PHE A 28 -3.70 0.16 -2.67
C PHE A 28 -3.70 -0.01 -1.16
N LEU A 29 -3.66 1.11 -0.44
CA LEU A 29 -3.76 1.18 1.01
C LEU A 29 -4.76 2.29 1.37
N SER A 30 -5.75 1.96 2.20
CA SER A 30 -6.78 2.90 2.64
C SER A 30 -7.00 2.78 4.14
N PHE A 31 -7.11 3.93 4.81
CA PHE A 31 -7.39 4.02 6.25
C PHE A 31 -8.80 4.53 6.54
N LYS A 32 -9.70 4.51 5.54
CA LYS A 32 -11.07 5.04 5.66
C LYS A 32 -11.88 4.38 6.78
N ASP A 33 -11.53 3.14 7.13
CA ASP A 33 -12.22 2.33 8.14
C ASP A 33 -11.49 2.35 9.51
N VAL A 34 -10.43 3.17 9.64
CA VAL A 34 -9.77 3.44 10.93
C VAL A 34 -10.59 4.50 11.66
N ASP A 35 -11.68 4.05 12.29
CA ASP A 35 -12.59 4.90 13.08
C ASP A 35 -12.57 4.48 14.56
N GLY A 36 -11.95 5.30 15.40
CA GLY A 36 -11.81 5.05 16.82
C GLY A 36 -12.30 6.25 17.64
N ARG A 37 -13.11 5.99 18.66
CA ARG A 37 -13.58 7.03 19.60
C ARG A 37 -12.48 7.52 20.56
N THR A 38 -11.36 6.81 20.63
CA THR A 38 -10.15 7.18 21.37
C THR A 38 -8.93 6.97 20.50
N PHE A 39 -7.83 7.63 20.84
CA PHE A 39 -6.55 7.46 20.15
C PHE A 39 -6.10 6.00 20.15
N GLU A 40 -6.20 5.32 21.30
CA GLU A 40 -5.77 3.93 21.46
C GLU A 40 -6.56 3.00 20.54
N ASN A 41 -7.88 3.17 20.49
CA ASN A 41 -8.73 2.36 19.62
C ASN A 41 -8.44 2.64 18.14
N ALA A 42 -8.25 3.90 17.75
CA ALA A 42 -7.87 4.26 16.39
C ALA A 42 -6.49 3.70 16.01
N PHE A 43 -5.54 3.70 16.95
CA PHE A 43 -4.20 3.18 16.74
C PHE A 43 -4.19 1.66 16.57
N GLU A 44 -4.99 0.93 17.35
CA GLU A 44 -5.15 -0.52 17.17
C GLU A 44 -5.84 -0.87 15.85
N LEU A 45 -6.85 -0.11 15.42
CA LEU A 45 -7.46 -0.27 14.10
C LEU A 45 -6.49 0.04 12.95
N LEU A 46 -5.62 1.04 13.13
CA LEU A 46 -4.55 1.35 12.19
C LEU A 46 -3.58 0.18 12.05
N LYS A 47 -3.08 -0.36 13.17
CA LYS A 47 -2.22 -1.55 13.16
C LYS A 47 -2.87 -2.72 12.45
N PHE A 48 -4.14 -2.99 12.76
CA PHE A 48 -4.91 -4.05 12.12
C PHE A 48 -5.00 -3.87 10.60
N THR A 49 -5.31 -2.64 10.15
CA THR A 49 -5.39 -2.32 8.71
C THR A 49 -4.04 -2.51 8.02
N ILE A 50 -2.94 -2.09 8.66
CA ILE A 50 -1.59 -2.28 8.11
C ILE A 50 -1.21 -3.77 8.10
N ALA A 51 -1.60 -4.54 9.12
CA ALA A 51 -1.35 -5.98 9.17
C ALA A 51 -2.02 -6.71 7.99
N GLN A 52 -3.29 -6.42 7.72
CA GLN A 52 -4.01 -6.97 6.56
C GLN A 52 -3.35 -6.58 5.23
N PHE A 53 -2.86 -5.35 5.14
CA PHE A 53 -2.09 -4.89 4.00
C PHE A 53 -0.79 -5.69 3.82
N CYS A 54 -0.03 -5.90 4.90
CA CYS A 54 1.18 -6.70 4.88
C CYS A 54 0.93 -8.15 4.49
N ASP A 55 -0.18 -8.75 4.95
CA ASP A 55 -0.58 -10.10 4.55
C ASP A 55 -0.83 -10.20 3.04
N ALA A 56 -1.56 -9.24 2.47
CA ALA A 56 -1.83 -9.18 1.03
C ALA A 56 -0.55 -8.98 0.20
N HIS A 57 0.52 -8.45 0.81
CA HIS A 57 1.79 -8.16 0.16
C HIS A 57 2.97 -8.92 0.78
N ALA A 58 2.74 -10.12 1.33
CA ALA A 58 3.76 -10.93 2.01
C ALA A 58 5.00 -11.23 1.14
N TRP A 59 4.89 -11.12 -0.19
CA TRP A 59 6.03 -11.21 -1.11
C TRP A 59 7.13 -10.18 -0.84
N LEU A 60 6.82 -9.04 -0.21
CA LEU A 60 7.79 -8.01 0.18
C LEU A 60 8.82 -8.52 1.19
N GLU A 61 8.48 -9.52 2.02
CA GLU A 61 9.40 -10.14 2.98
C GLU A 61 10.59 -10.82 2.29
N ASN A 62 10.39 -11.30 1.07
CA ASN A 62 11.40 -12.00 0.27
C ASN A 62 12.02 -11.11 -0.81
N SER A 63 11.68 -9.82 -0.85
CA SER A 63 12.20 -8.90 -1.85
C SER A 63 13.67 -8.56 -1.59
N GLU A 64 14.50 -8.71 -2.61
CA GLU A 64 15.91 -8.27 -2.60
C GLU A 64 16.04 -6.74 -2.55
N LYS A 65 14.97 -6.01 -2.90
CA LYS A 65 14.94 -4.53 -2.89
C LYS A 65 14.62 -3.96 -1.50
N VAL A 66 14.31 -4.82 -0.52
CA VAL A 66 13.97 -4.42 0.84
C VAL A 66 15.11 -4.85 1.77
N THR A 67 15.63 -3.91 2.55
CA THR A 67 16.72 -4.18 3.50
C THR A 67 16.25 -5.08 4.64
N ASP A 68 17.18 -5.77 5.30
CA ASP A 68 16.83 -6.65 6.41
C ASP A 68 16.19 -5.89 7.58
N ALA A 69 16.64 -4.67 7.86
CA ALA A 69 16.01 -3.80 8.86
C ALA A 69 14.55 -3.47 8.52
N GLN A 70 14.25 -3.20 7.24
CA GLN A 70 12.89 -2.95 6.77
C GLN A 70 12.03 -4.22 6.82
N LYS A 71 12.60 -5.40 6.52
CA LYS A 71 11.91 -6.69 6.65
C LYS A 71 11.51 -6.96 8.10
N GLU A 72 12.36 -6.62 9.07
CA GLU A 72 12.02 -6.77 10.49
C GLU A 72 10.89 -5.82 10.93
N ILE A 73 10.86 -4.58 10.44
CA ILE A 73 9.72 -3.67 10.66
C ILE A 73 8.45 -4.24 10.01
N PHE A 74 8.55 -4.72 8.77
CA PHE A 74 7.42 -5.31 8.05
C PHE A 74 6.82 -6.50 8.80
N LYS A 75 7.65 -7.40 9.35
CA LYS A 75 7.18 -8.52 10.18
C LYS A 75 6.45 -8.06 11.44
N ARG A 76 6.93 -7.01 12.11
CA ARG A 76 6.24 -6.45 13.30
C ARG A 76 4.89 -5.82 12.92
N LEU A 77 4.84 -5.10 11.79
CA LEU A 77 3.59 -4.54 11.27
C LEU A 77 2.58 -5.62 10.91
N LYS A 78 3.03 -6.65 10.18
CA LYS A 78 2.22 -7.82 9.82
C LYS A 78 1.65 -8.56 11.05
N ASN A 79 2.47 -8.75 12.07
CA ASN A 79 2.06 -9.44 13.29
C ASN A 79 1.26 -8.58 14.27
N GLY A 80 1.01 -7.29 13.96
CA GLY A 80 0.33 -6.36 14.86
C GLY A 80 1.13 -5.98 16.10
N THR A 81 2.42 -6.30 16.16
CA THR A 81 3.30 -6.04 17.31
C THR A 81 4.14 -4.77 17.16
N ALA A 82 3.93 -4.02 16.07
CA ALA A 82 4.60 -2.76 15.82
C ALA A 82 4.33 -1.73 16.93
N SER A 83 5.40 -1.05 17.34
CA SER A 83 5.35 0.07 18.29
C SER A 83 4.92 1.36 17.60
N MET A 84 4.65 2.41 18.37
CA MET A 84 4.37 3.73 17.80
C MET A 84 5.55 4.27 16.98
N ILE A 85 6.79 3.95 17.37
CA ILE A 85 7.99 4.32 16.63
C ILE A 85 8.01 3.59 15.28
N ASP A 86 7.71 2.30 15.26
CA ASP A 86 7.66 1.52 14.01
C ASP A 86 6.63 2.10 13.01
N VAL A 87 5.50 2.60 13.53
CA VAL A 87 4.44 3.23 12.72
C VAL A 87 4.81 4.68 12.31
N GLN A 88 5.47 5.45 13.18
CA GLN A 88 5.84 6.85 12.92
C GLN A 88 7.06 7.01 11.99
N THR A 89 8.01 6.07 12.00
CA THR A 89 9.27 6.20 11.25
C THR A 89 9.10 5.88 9.74
N LEU A 90 7.87 5.72 9.28
CA LEU A 90 7.51 5.42 7.88
C LEU A 90 7.10 6.66 7.06
N LEU A 91 7.27 7.87 7.60
CA LEU A 91 7.04 9.14 6.89
C LEU A 91 8.35 9.90 6.62
#